data_AF-A0A0K1P093-F1
#
_entry.id   AF-A0A0K1P093-F1
#
_cell.length_a   1.000
_cell.length_b   1.000
_cell.length_c   1.000
_cell.angle_alpha   90.00
_cell.angle_beta   90.00
_cell.angle_gamma   90.00
#
_symmetry.space_group_name_H-M   'P 1'
#
loop_
_entity.id
_entity.type
_entity.pdbx_description
1 polymer ?
#
loop_
_entity_poly.entity_id
_entity_poly.type
_entity_poly.pdbx_seq_one_letter_code
_entity_poly.pdbx_strand_id
1 'polypeptide(L)'
;GYCIISVLETMKTYSTDDGLTEEALVTKLRTGSYHHLFLHTSLRHNSSGTCRWGEFGEGGLLWGECRARHYEWLDGNPMNELLSKIKELYGLENEVTFRNITVTSENRPRPIHLGTATQIGAIPTEGIPSLLKVLLPPNCTGLPVLYIRDLLLNPPAYAIASTIQEVCRLMGNVRCSIPEFTCVSSAKLVKLLELREANHIEFCKIKSVLDEILQMYKNPELLEILKLLMDPTWVATGLKIDFDKLVSECEWTSTRIGEIISLDVEIDQQISSYPNIPSEFFEDMESSWKGRVKRIHLEEAFEEVEKAAAALSLAVSQDFLPIISRIKASTAPLGGPKGEILYVLVDEICRGTETAKGTCIAGSIVETLDAIGCLGIVSTHLHGIFDLPLTTNHTVYKAMATENVDGLPKPTWKLIDGICKESLAFETAQREGIPETIIQRAEELYSSVYTKDMLSERSEAKLERFTLNTNVNGSNESSHRFHGNSKSEFYAEGKSATPMEILQKEVESAVTIVVQKKLIELYNKKNLSEFPEVKCVAIAAREQPPPSTIGSSSVYVMLRPDRKLYVGETDDLEGRIRAHRSKKGMDNASFIYFLVPGKSLACQLETLLVNQLPNQG
;
A
#
# COMPACT_ATOMS: atom_id res chain seq x y z
N GLY A 1 -11.48 45.23 -14.41
CA GLY A 1 -10.67 44.01 -14.32
C GLY A 1 -11.50 42.94 -13.65
N TYR A 2 -10.99 41.71 -13.62
CA TYR A 2 -11.60 40.59 -12.90
C TYR A 2 -10.92 40.41 -11.54
N CYS A 3 -11.64 39.81 -10.61
CA CYS A 3 -11.16 39.45 -9.29
C CYS A 3 -11.39 37.95 -9.07
N ILE A 4 -10.41 37.26 -8.47
CA ILE A 4 -10.54 35.87 -8.03
C ILE A 4 -10.24 35.79 -6.53
N ILE A 5 -11.13 35.11 -5.82
CA ILE A 5 -10.97 34.83 -4.39
C ILE A 5 -10.71 33.34 -4.27
N SER A 6 -9.56 32.97 -3.70
CA SER A 6 -9.19 31.58 -3.45
C SER A 6 -9.21 31.32 -1.95
N VAL A 7 -9.95 30.30 -1.53
CA VAL A 7 -10.04 29.88 -0.12
C VAL A 7 -9.49 28.47 0.01
N LEU A 8 -8.61 28.27 0.97
CA LEU A 8 -8.07 26.97 1.33
C LEU A 8 -8.57 26.59 2.72
N GLU A 9 -9.57 25.71 2.74
CA GLU A 9 -10.28 25.28 3.96
C GLU A 9 -9.33 24.65 4.98
N THR A 10 -8.50 23.69 4.57
CA THR A 10 -7.57 22.98 5.47
C THR A 10 -6.57 23.90 6.17
N MET A 11 -6.24 25.03 5.56
CA MET A 11 -5.31 26.01 6.13
C MET A 11 -6.05 27.18 6.81
N LYS A 12 -7.39 27.23 6.69
CA LYS A 12 -8.23 28.36 7.11
C LYS A 12 -7.70 29.68 6.57
N THR A 13 -7.30 29.72 5.30
CA THR A 13 -6.75 30.92 4.65
C THR A 13 -7.57 31.32 3.42
N TYR A 14 -7.55 32.62 3.10
CA TYR A 14 -8.05 33.12 1.82
C TYR A 14 -7.12 34.16 1.21
N SER A 15 -7.12 34.23 -0.11
CA SER A 15 -6.39 35.23 -0.91
C SER A 15 -7.31 35.85 -1.94
N THR A 16 -7.09 37.13 -2.25
CA THR A 16 -7.86 37.89 -3.22
C THR A 16 -6.91 38.51 -4.24
N ASP A 17 -7.01 38.08 -5.49
CA ASP A 17 -6.26 38.67 -6.60
C ASP A 17 -7.21 39.56 -7.41
N ASP A 18 -7.04 40.88 -7.30
CA ASP A 18 -7.84 41.88 -8.02
C ASP A 18 -7.09 42.46 -9.24
N GLY A 19 -7.81 43.08 -10.16
CA GLY A 19 -7.25 43.76 -11.33
C GLY A 19 -6.78 42.81 -12.44
N LEU A 20 -7.23 41.56 -12.45
CA LEU A 20 -6.85 40.58 -13.45
C LEU A 20 -7.47 40.88 -14.82
N THR A 21 -6.76 40.52 -15.89
CA THR A 21 -7.35 40.45 -17.24
C THR A 21 -8.15 39.16 -17.39
N GLU A 22 -9.04 39.10 -18.38
CA GLU A 22 -9.81 37.88 -18.67
C GLU A 22 -8.90 36.68 -18.94
N GLU A 23 -7.84 36.89 -19.74
CA GLU A 23 -6.82 35.87 -20.03
C GLU A 23 -6.07 35.40 -18.79
N ALA A 24 -5.70 36.31 -17.88
CA ALA A 24 -4.99 35.97 -16.65
C ALA A 24 -5.88 35.14 -15.71
N LEU A 25 -7.18 35.45 -15.64
CA LEU A 25 -8.14 34.68 -14.87
C LEU A 25 -8.33 33.26 -15.44
N VAL A 26 -8.53 33.14 -16.76
CA VAL A 26 -8.63 31.83 -17.44
C VAL A 26 -7.36 31.00 -17.24
N THR A 27 -6.19 31.64 -17.33
CA THR A 27 -4.90 30.98 -17.07
C THR A 27 -4.84 30.41 -15.67
N LYS A 28 -5.19 31.20 -14.64
CA LYS A 28 -5.25 30.72 -13.25
C LYS A 28 -6.22 29.55 -13.08
N LEU A 29 -7.41 29.63 -13.68
CA LEU A 29 -8.41 28.55 -13.64
C LEU A 29 -7.90 27.24 -14.27
N ARG A 30 -7.10 27.33 -15.35
CA ARG A 30 -6.50 26.16 -16.03
C ARG A 30 -5.32 25.56 -15.27
N THR A 31 -4.58 26.36 -14.53
CA THR A 31 -3.38 25.90 -13.81
C THR A 31 -3.66 25.45 -12.39
N GLY A 32 -4.69 25.99 -11.74
CA GLY A 32 -5.09 25.62 -10.39
C GLY A 32 -6.01 24.40 -10.35
N SER A 33 -5.90 23.62 -9.28
CA SER A 33 -6.86 22.57 -8.94
C SER A 33 -7.85 23.13 -7.94
N TYR A 34 -9.14 23.15 -8.30
CA TYR A 34 -10.20 23.72 -7.47
C TYR A 34 -11.31 22.67 -7.29
N HIS A 35 -11.78 22.51 -6.06
CA HIS A 35 -12.87 21.57 -5.74
C HIS A 35 -14.24 22.16 -6.08
N HIS A 36 -14.45 23.43 -5.75
CA HIS A 36 -15.70 24.15 -6.00
C HIS A 36 -15.41 25.48 -6.69
N LEU A 37 -16.27 25.85 -7.64
CA LEU A 37 -16.20 27.11 -8.36
C LEU A 37 -17.48 27.91 -8.06
N PHE A 38 -17.32 29.15 -7.61
CA PHE A 38 -18.41 30.08 -7.37
C PHE A 38 -18.27 31.29 -8.26
N LEU A 39 -19.37 31.72 -8.86
CA LEU A 39 -19.44 32.88 -9.73
C LEU A 39 -20.28 33.97 -9.08
N HIS A 40 -19.77 35.19 -9.06
CA HIS A 40 -20.51 36.32 -8.51
C HIS A 40 -21.41 36.95 -9.57
N THR A 41 -22.63 37.35 -9.23
CA THR A 41 -23.61 37.90 -10.18
C THR A 41 -23.18 39.18 -10.88
N SER A 42 -22.16 39.88 -10.37
CA SER A 42 -21.51 40.99 -11.10
C SER A 42 -20.99 40.59 -12.48
N LEU A 43 -20.63 39.32 -12.70
CA LEU A 43 -20.21 38.81 -14.02
C LEU A 43 -21.32 38.85 -15.07
N ARG A 44 -22.60 38.91 -14.64
CA ARG A 44 -23.75 39.00 -15.56
C ARG A 44 -23.89 40.37 -16.21
N HIS A 45 -23.25 41.39 -15.65
CA HIS A 45 -23.32 42.76 -16.14
C HIS A 45 -22.05 43.09 -16.93
N ASN A 46 -22.20 43.47 -18.20
CA ASN A 46 -21.07 43.91 -19.01
C ASN A 46 -20.95 45.45 -19.03
N SER A 47 -19.80 45.94 -19.52
CA SER A 47 -19.53 47.37 -19.61
C SER A 47 -20.50 48.11 -20.56
N SER A 48 -21.14 47.37 -21.48
CA SER A 48 -22.15 47.86 -22.43
C SER A 48 -23.58 47.95 -21.87
N GLY A 49 -23.81 47.60 -20.60
CA GLY A 49 -25.12 47.65 -19.95
C GLY A 49 -26.10 46.54 -20.35
N THR A 50 -25.65 45.50 -21.05
CA THR A 50 -26.47 44.33 -21.39
C THR A 50 -26.21 43.17 -20.43
N CYS A 51 -27.28 42.50 -19.98
CA CYS A 51 -27.20 41.35 -19.08
C CYS A 51 -26.98 40.05 -19.87
N ARG A 52 -25.87 39.93 -20.57
CA ARG A 52 -25.52 38.72 -21.34
C ARG A 52 -24.06 38.35 -21.12
N TRP A 53 -23.80 37.63 -20.02
CA TRP A 53 -22.58 36.84 -19.90
C TRP A 53 -22.77 35.55 -20.71
N GLY A 54 -21.94 35.34 -21.72
CA GLY A 54 -22.11 34.26 -22.69
C GLY A 54 -20.92 34.14 -23.66
N GLU A 55 -21.05 33.28 -24.66
CA GLU A 55 -19.96 32.89 -25.57
C GLU A 55 -19.39 34.03 -26.42
N PHE A 56 -20.15 35.13 -26.60
CA PHE A 56 -19.77 36.26 -27.43
C PHE A 56 -19.73 37.55 -26.61
N GLY A 57 -18.61 38.30 -26.71
CA GLY A 57 -18.41 39.59 -26.05
C GLY A 57 -17.46 39.54 -24.86
N GLU A 58 -17.52 40.58 -24.01
CA GLU A 58 -16.74 40.64 -22.76
C GLU A 58 -17.10 39.47 -21.84
N GLY A 59 -16.09 38.71 -21.40
CA GLY A 59 -16.30 37.53 -20.56
C GLY A 59 -16.54 36.23 -21.32
N GLY A 60 -16.44 36.22 -22.65
CA GLY A 60 -16.64 35.02 -23.49
C GLY A 60 -15.56 33.94 -23.32
N LEU A 61 -14.30 34.33 -23.13
CA LEU A 61 -13.22 33.38 -22.84
C LEU A 61 -13.42 32.75 -21.45
N LEU A 62 -13.79 33.58 -20.48
CA LEU A 62 -14.09 33.12 -19.13
C LEU A 62 -15.34 32.21 -19.11
N TRP A 63 -16.38 32.57 -19.85
CA TRP A 63 -17.58 31.74 -20.02
C TRP A 63 -17.23 30.38 -20.62
N GLY A 64 -16.40 30.35 -21.67
CA GLY A 64 -15.94 29.12 -22.30
C GLY A 64 -15.20 28.18 -21.33
N GLU A 65 -14.44 28.74 -20.38
CA GLU A 65 -13.73 27.97 -19.36
C GLU A 65 -14.66 27.50 -18.21
N CYS A 66 -15.57 28.36 -17.75
CA CYS A 66 -16.46 28.05 -16.63
C CYS A 66 -17.62 27.13 -17.03
N ARG A 67 -18.15 27.22 -18.26
CA ARG A 67 -19.32 26.41 -18.70
C ARG A 67 -19.10 24.90 -18.65
N ALA A 68 -17.84 24.47 -18.76
CA ALA A 68 -17.46 23.06 -18.70
C ALA A 68 -17.32 22.55 -17.26
N ARG A 69 -17.37 23.43 -16.25
CA ARG A 69 -17.19 23.12 -14.84
C ARG A 69 -18.52 23.27 -14.09
N HIS A 70 -18.66 22.54 -12.99
CA HIS A 70 -19.78 22.78 -12.08
C HIS A 70 -19.56 24.08 -11.30
N TYR A 71 -20.53 24.99 -11.32
CA TYR A 71 -20.46 26.25 -10.60
C TYR A 71 -21.80 26.66 -9.99
N GLU A 72 -21.73 27.43 -8.91
CA GLU A 72 -22.89 28.07 -8.26
C GLU A 72 -22.78 29.59 -8.33
N TRP A 73 -23.93 30.27 -8.30
CA TRP A 73 -23.99 31.73 -8.28
C TRP A 73 -24.07 32.26 -6.85
N LEU A 74 -23.27 33.30 -6.55
CA LEU A 74 -23.32 34.06 -5.31
C LEU A 74 -23.81 35.48 -5.58
N ASP A 75 -24.65 35.98 -4.67
CA ASP A 75 -25.22 37.33 -4.67
C ASP A 75 -24.81 38.05 -3.39
N GLY A 76 -24.42 39.34 -3.48
CA GLY A 76 -24.12 40.15 -2.30
C GLY A 76 -22.63 40.47 -2.16
N ASN A 77 -22.07 40.35 -0.95
CA ASN A 77 -20.64 40.55 -0.75
C ASN A 77 -19.88 39.26 -1.09
N PRO A 78 -19.04 39.23 -2.13
CA PRO A 78 -18.44 37.99 -2.63
C PRO A 78 -17.56 37.28 -1.59
N MET A 79 -16.91 38.03 -0.70
CA MET A 79 -16.07 37.43 0.36
C MET A 79 -16.91 36.76 1.44
N ASN A 80 -17.90 37.47 1.99
CA ASN A 80 -18.69 36.97 3.11
C ASN A 80 -19.54 35.76 2.71
N GLU A 81 -20.16 35.83 1.53
CA GLU A 81 -20.99 34.76 0.98
C GLU A 81 -20.16 33.51 0.68
N LEU A 82 -18.98 33.68 0.07
CA LEU A 82 -18.08 32.56 -0.20
C LEU A 82 -17.62 31.88 1.09
N LEU A 83 -17.23 32.66 2.10
CA LEU A 83 -16.81 32.09 3.39
C LEU A 83 -17.97 31.40 4.12
N SER A 84 -19.18 31.96 4.06
CA SER A 84 -20.38 31.32 4.62
C SER A 84 -20.71 30.01 3.91
N LYS A 85 -20.61 29.97 2.57
CA LYS A 85 -20.87 28.78 1.78
C LYS A 85 -19.84 27.67 2.02
N ILE A 86 -18.58 28.03 2.20
CA ILE A 86 -17.53 27.06 2.56
C ILE A 86 -17.77 26.50 3.96
N LYS A 87 -18.19 27.32 4.93
CA LYS A 87 -18.56 26.83 6.26
C LYS A 87 -19.72 25.83 6.19
N GLU A 88 -20.74 26.11 5.38
CA GLU A 88 -21.86 25.20 5.15
C GLU A 88 -21.40 23.88 4.50
N LEU A 89 -20.61 23.95 3.43
CA LEU A 89 -20.15 22.77 2.67
C LEU A 89 -19.26 21.83 3.48
N TYR A 90 -18.40 22.38 4.34
CA TYR A 90 -17.46 21.61 5.14
C TYR A 90 -17.92 21.40 6.59
N GLY A 91 -19.14 21.83 6.94
CA GLY A 91 -19.71 21.67 8.29
C GLY A 91 -18.92 22.40 9.37
N LEU A 92 -18.32 23.54 9.05
CA LEU A 92 -17.51 24.34 9.99
C LEU A 92 -18.41 25.21 10.87
N GLU A 93 -17.99 25.42 12.12
CA GLU A 93 -18.67 26.33 13.04
C GLU A 93 -18.64 27.78 12.53
N ASN A 94 -19.69 28.53 12.84
CA ASN A 94 -19.82 29.93 12.40
C ASN A 94 -18.69 30.83 12.93
N GLU A 95 -18.08 30.48 14.06
CA GLU A 95 -16.99 31.24 14.69
C GLU A 95 -15.62 31.01 14.01
N VAL A 96 -15.50 30.02 13.12
CA VAL A 96 -14.23 29.76 12.42
C VAL A 96 -13.84 30.98 11.58
N THR A 97 -12.66 31.52 11.85
CA THR A 97 -12.11 32.66 11.11
C THR A 97 -11.11 32.18 10.07
N PHE A 98 -11.17 32.79 8.88
CA PHE A 98 -10.18 32.56 7.84
C PHE A 98 -9.19 33.72 7.81
N ARG A 99 -7.90 33.42 7.75
CA ARG A 99 -6.83 34.42 7.71
C ARG A 99 -6.64 34.93 6.27
N ASN A 100 -6.58 36.24 6.11
CA ASN A 100 -6.19 36.87 4.86
C ASN A 100 -4.69 36.68 4.62
N ILE A 101 -4.34 36.05 3.51
CA ILE A 101 -2.96 35.84 3.06
C ILE A 101 -2.65 36.62 1.76
N THR A 102 -3.52 37.56 1.39
CA THR A 102 -3.34 38.40 0.20
C THR A 102 -2.10 39.28 0.36
N VAL A 103 -1.17 39.17 -0.60
CA VAL A 103 -0.01 40.05 -0.67
C VAL A 103 -0.23 41.05 -1.79
N THR A 104 -0.54 42.30 -1.42
CA THR A 104 -0.70 43.39 -2.38
C THR A 104 0.66 43.83 -2.89
N SER A 105 0.90 43.70 -4.19
CA SER A 105 2.16 44.11 -4.80
C SER A 105 1.94 45.18 -5.87
N GLU A 106 2.44 46.39 -5.62
CA GLU A 106 2.51 47.44 -6.64
C GLU A 106 3.61 47.08 -7.67
N ASN A 107 3.44 47.50 -8.92
CA ASN A 107 4.42 47.29 -10.00
C ASN A 107 4.73 45.80 -10.31
N ARG A 108 3.68 44.99 -10.44
CA ARG A 108 3.81 43.61 -10.93
C ARG A 108 3.97 43.58 -12.46
N PRO A 109 4.88 42.76 -13.02
CA PRO A 109 4.91 42.49 -14.46
C PRO A 109 3.57 41.90 -14.92
N ARG A 110 3.16 42.22 -16.15
CA ARG A 110 1.98 41.58 -16.73
C ARG A 110 2.29 40.11 -17.05
N PRO A 111 1.39 39.17 -16.71
CA PRO A 111 1.49 37.79 -17.18
C PRO A 111 1.64 37.70 -18.70
N ILE A 112 2.25 36.62 -19.18
CA ILE A 112 2.25 36.31 -20.62
C ILE A 112 0.82 36.10 -21.13
N HIS A 113 0.58 36.47 -22.39
CA HIS A 113 -0.72 36.29 -23.04
C HIS A 113 -1.10 34.81 -23.11
N LEU A 114 -2.40 34.52 -23.05
CA LEU A 114 -2.92 33.14 -23.11
C LEU A 114 -2.41 32.39 -24.35
N GLY A 115 -2.40 33.06 -25.51
CA GLY A 115 -1.88 32.49 -26.75
C GLY A 115 -0.41 32.10 -26.65
N THR A 116 0.43 32.99 -26.09
CA THR A 116 1.86 32.71 -25.88
C THR A 116 2.06 31.57 -24.88
N ALA A 117 1.33 31.57 -23.77
CA ALA A 117 1.39 30.53 -22.73
C ALA A 117 1.05 29.14 -23.28
N THR A 118 0.06 29.07 -24.17
CA THR A 118 -0.31 27.85 -24.90
C THR A 118 0.76 27.46 -25.92
N GLN A 119 1.25 28.39 -26.74
CA GLN A 119 2.25 28.12 -27.79
C GLN A 119 3.59 27.60 -27.26
N ILE A 120 4.04 28.09 -26.11
CA ILE A 120 5.27 27.59 -25.46
C ILE A 120 5.02 26.33 -24.61
N GLY A 121 3.77 25.85 -24.57
CA GLY A 121 3.35 24.70 -23.77
C GLY A 121 3.59 24.88 -22.26
N ALA A 122 3.47 26.12 -21.75
CA ALA A 122 3.37 26.40 -20.33
C ALA A 122 1.98 25.99 -19.81
N ILE A 123 0.93 26.26 -20.59
CA ILE A 123 -0.40 25.68 -20.39
C ILE A 123 -0.47 24.40 -21.25
N PRO A 124 -0.66 23.21 -20.65
CA PRO A 124 -0.78 21.97 -21.41
C PRO A 124 -1.92 22.07 -22.42
N THR A 125 -1.63 21.83 -23.70
CA THR A 125 -2.61 21.85 -24.78
C THR A 125 -2.28 20.71 -25.73
N GLU A 126 -3.30 20.00 -26.19
CA GLU A 126 -3.13 18.84 -27.07
C GLU A 126 -2.39 19.23 -28.36
N GLY A 127 -1.40 18.42 -28.74
CA GLY A 127 -0.58 18.67 -29.93
C GLY A 127 0.53 19.72 -29.77
N ILE A 128 0.62 20.43 -28.65
CA ILE A 128 1.67 21.44 -28.43
C ILE A 128 2.75 20.93 -27.47
N PRO A 129 4.03 20.85 -27.89
CA PRO A 129 5.12 20.44 -27.03
C PRO A 129 5.43 21.51 -25.95
N SER A 130 5.86 21.06 -24.77
CA SER A 130 6.23 21.96 -23.67
C SER A 130 7.68 22.39 -23.77
N LEU A 131 7.93 23.69 -23.97
CA LEU A 131 9.28 24.25 -24.00
C LEU A 131 10.00 24.04 -22.66
N LEU A 132 9.27 24.07 -21.54
CA LEU A 132 9.82 23.83 -20.21
C LEU A 132 10.44 22.43 -20.07
N LYS A 133 9.90 21.43 -20.76
CA LYS A 133 10.47 20.06 -20.78
C LYS A 133 11.77 19.97 -21.57
N VAL A 134 12.04 20.94 -22.45
CA VAL A 134 13.27 20.99 -23.29
C VAL A 134 14.34 21.82 -22.61
N LEU A 135 13.96 22.92 -21.96
CA LEU A 135 14.90 23.84 -21.29
C LEU A 135 15.46 23.26 -19.98
N LEU A 136 14.69 22.43 -19.29
CA LEU A 136 15.11 21.82 -18.04
C LEU A 136 15.79 20.47 -18.30
N PRO A 137 16.79 20.09 -17.48
CA PRO A 137 17.39 18.76 -17.54
C PRO A 137 16.33 17.65 -17.51
N PRO A 138 16.52 16.52 -18.21
CA PRO A 138 15.50 15.47 -18.34
C PRO A 138 15.13 14.80 -17.00
N ASN A 139 16.02 14.89 -16.00
CA ASN A 139 15.80 14.45 -14.62
C ASN A 139 15.02 15.49 -13.77
N CYS A 140 14.78 16.69 -14.29
CA CYS A 140 14.05 17.75 -13.61
C CYS A 140 12.54 17.58 -13.84
N THR A 141 11.92 16.72 -13.03
CA THR A 141 10.46 16.48 -13.06
C THR A 141 9.78 16.99 -11.79
N GLY A 142 8.52 17.40 -11.89
CA GLY A 142 7.72 17.80 -10.73
C GLY A 142 7.88 19.28 -10.35
N LEU A 143 8.29 19.55 -9.12
CA LEU A 143 8.22 20.89 -8.50
C LEU A 143 8.98 22.00 -9.23
N PRO A 144 10.22 21.81 -9.71
CA PRO A 144 10.94 22.89 -10.39
C PRO A 144 10.25 23.34 -11.69
N VAL A 145 9.69 22.39 -12.45
CA VAL A 145 8.91 22.67 -13.66
C VAL A 145 7.65 23.47 -13.31
N LEU A 146 6.95 23.07 -12.23
CA LEU A 146 5.76 23.75 -11.74
C LEU A 146 6.09 25.17 -11.26
N TYR A 147 7.21 25.35 -10.57
CA TYR A 147 7.67 26.64 -10.05
C TYR A 147 7.99 27.61 -11.19
N ILE A 148 8.77 27.18 -12.19
CA ILE A 148 9.09 28.04 -13.34
C ILE A 148 7.84 28.35 -14.16
N ARG A 149 6.95 27.37 -14.35
CA ARG A 149 5.66 27.59 -15.00
C ARG A 149 4.86 28.66 -14.25
N ASP A 150 4.79 28.57 -12.93
CA ASP A 150 4.07 29.55 -12.12
C ASP A 150 4.70 30.94 -12.19
N LEU A 151 6.03 31.06 -12.16
CA LEU A 151 6.71 32.34 -12.36
C LEU A 151 6.39 33.00 -13.72
N LEU A 152 6.22 32.21 -14.79
CA LEU A 152 5.85 32.73 -16.11
C LEU A 152 4.39 33.19 -16.19
N LEU A 153 3.48 32.43 -15.59
CA LEU A 153 2.04 32.69 -15.64
C LEU A 153 1.58 33.68 -14.57
N ASN A 154 2.33 33.78 -13.47
CA ASN A 154 2.04 34.59 -12.30
C ASN A 154 3.31 35.30 -11.78
N PRO A 155 3.99 36.14 -12.59
CA PRO A 155 5.25 36.75 -12.19
C PRO A 155 5.12 37.57 -10.91
N PRO A 156 6.05 37.48 -9.94
CA PRO A 156 6.02 38.30 -8.73
C PRO A 156 6.41 39.75 -9.04
N ALA A 157 6.27 40.66 -8.07
CA ALA A 157 6.71 42.05 -8.22
C ALA A 157 8.23 42.15 -8.43
N TYR A 158 8.68 43.24 -9.07
CA TYR A 158 10.09 43.44 -9.42
C TYR A 158 11.06 43.30 -8.25
N ALA A 159 10.69 43.80 -7.06
CA ALA A 159 11.51 43.67 -5.86
C ALA A 159 11.74 42.18 -5.50
N ILE A 160 10.66 41.40 -5.44
CA ILE A 160 10.72 39.96 -5.13
C ILE A 160 11.46 39.19 -6.23
N ALA A 161 11.22 39.51 -7.50
CA ALA A 161 11.94 38.92 -8.62
C ALA A 161 13.45 39.19 -8.53
N SER A 162 13.85 40.41 -8.14
CA SER A 162 15.25 40.77 -7.91
C SER A 162 15.85 39.98 -6.75
N THR A 163 15.10 39.79 -5.66
CA THR A 163 15.52 38.97 -4.52
C THR A 163 15.74 37.51 -4.94
N ILE A 164 14.83 36.92 -5.73
CA ILE A 164 14.98 35.55 -6.25
C ILE A 164 16.22 35.45 -7.15
N GLN A 165 16.46 36.43 -8.04
CA GLN A 165 17.65 36.45 -8.89
C GLN A 165 18.95 36.51 -8.06
N GLU A 166 18.96 37.33 -7.02
CA GLU A 166 20.11 37.46 -6.12
C GLU A 166 20.37 36.17 -5.34
N VAL A 167 19.32 35.49 -4.87
CA VAL A 167 19.42 34.15 -4.26
C VAL A 167 20.07 33.16 -5.24
N CYS A 168 19.61 33.09 -6.49
CA CYS A 168 20.19 32.19 -7.49
C CYS A 168 21.68 32.53 -7.77
N ARG A 169 22.03 33.82 -7.82
CA ARG A 169 23.41 34.28 -8.00
C ARG A 169 24.30 33.84 -6.84
N LEU A 170 23.82 33.96 -5.60
CA LEU A 170 24.55 33.53 -4.41
C LEU A 170 24.72 32.02 -4.40
N MET A 171 23.65 31.24 -4.62
CA MET A 171 23.69 29.78 -4.68
C MET A 171 24.70 29.25 -5.70
N GLY A 172 24.87 29.93 -6.85
CA GLY A 172 25.87 29.56 -7.86
C GLY A 172 27.32 29.74 -7.44
N ASN A 173 27.60 30.45 -6.33
CA ASN A 173 28.93 30.71 -5.81
C ASN A 173 29.25 29.96 -4.50
N VAL A 174 28.28 29.23 -3.95
CA VAL A 174 28.43 28.48 -2.70
C VAL A 174 29.33 27.26 -2.92
N ARG A 175 30.19 26.96 -1.93
CA ARG A 175 31.07 25.78 -1.97
C ARG A 175 30.62 24.64 -1.06
N CYS A 176 29.71 24.93 -0.14
CA CYS A 176 29.13 23.93 0.75
C CYS A 176 27.92 23.22 0.12
N SER A 177 27.52 22.09 0.71
CA SER A 177 26.31 21.39 0.29
C SER A 177 25.07 22.19 0.68
N ILE A 178 24.18 22.40 -0.28
CA ILE A 178 22.87 23.01 -0.04
C ILE A 178 21.93 21.90 0.45
N PRO A 179 21.12 22.13 1.52
CA PRO A 179 20.12 21.17 1.97
C PRO A 179 19.10 20.86 0.87
N GLU A 180 18.59 19.62 0.83
CA GLU A 180 17.70 19.18 -0.25
C GLU A 180 16.25 19.68 -0.07
N PHE A 181 15.85 20.04 1.15
CA PHE A 181 14.50 20.48 1.49
C PHE A 181 13.42 19.44 1.14
N THR A 182 13.07 18.64 2.14
CA THR A 182 12.00 17.64 1.97
C THR A 182 10.68 18.34 1.63
N CYS A 183 10.18 18.10 0.41
CA CYS A 183 8.94 18.72 -0.05
C CYS A 183 7.73 18.02 0.55
N VAL A 184 7.01 18.71 1.45
CA VAL A 184 5.81 18.19 2.11
C VAL A 184 4.61 19.09 1.83
N SER A 185 3.45 18.49 1.58
CA SER A 185 2.19 19.23 1.48
C SER A 185 1.81 19.77 2.86
N SER A 186 1.85 21.10 2.99
CA SER A 186 1.50 21.81 4.22
C SER A 186 0.03 21.58 4.62
N ALA A 187 -0.90 21.58 3.65
CA ALA A 187 -2.31 21.26 3.89
C ALA A 187 -2.51 19.84 4.44
N LYS A 188 -1.79 18.84 3.89
CA LYS A 188 -1.83 17.46 4.38
C LYS A 188 -1.33 17.39 5.83
N LEU A 189 -0.20 18.02 6.13
CA LEU A 189 0.38 18.01 7.48
C LEU A 189 -0.55 18.66 8.50
N VAL A 190 -1.11 19.83 8.19
CA VAL A 190 -2.04 20.52 9.11
C VAL A 190 -3.24 19.64 9.41
N LYS A 191 -3.85 19.01 8.39
CA LYS A 191 -4.98 18.09 8.58
C LYS A 191 -4.61 16.90 9.47
N LEU A 192 -3.46 16.26 9.22
CA LEU A 192 -3.00 15.12 10.03
C LEU A 192 -2.71 15.53 11.48
N LEU A 193 -2.17 16.74 11.70
CA LEU A 193 -1.90 17.26 13.05
C LEU A 193 -3.19 17.61 13.79
N GLU A 194 -4.15 18.26 13.12
CA GLU A 194 -5.47 18.60 13.70
C GLU A 194 -6.25 17.33 14.09
N LEU A 195 -6.20 16.29 13.26
CA LEU A 195 -6.85 14.99 13.53
C LEU A 195 -6.06 14.11 14.51
N ARG A 196 -4.84 14.51 14.92
CA ARG A 196 -3.91 13.69 15.73
C ARG A 196 -3.54 12.35 15.08
N GLU A 197 -3.51 12.31 13.75
CA GLU A 197 -3.19 11.13 12.92
C GLU A 197 -1.77 11.19 12.33
N ALA A 198 -0.99 12.23 12.66
CA ALA A 198 0.39 12.33 12.24
C ALA A 198 1.24 11.22 12.87
N ASN A 199 1.91 10.42 12.03
CA ASN A 199 2.77 9.33 12.47
C ASN A 199 4.24 9.75 12.52
N HIS A 200 5.11 8.86 13.03
CA HIS A 200 6.55 9.10 13.12
C HIS A 200 7.20 9.56 11.81
N ILE A 201 6.76 9.04 10.65
CA ILE A 201 7.31 9.42 9.33
C ILE A 201 7.03 10.89 9.05
N GLU A 202 5.82 11.36 9.30
CA GLU A 202 5.47 12.76 9.06
C GLU A 202 6.21 13.69 10.04
N PHE A 203 6.40 13.28 11.31
CA PHE A 203 7.23 14.03 12.25
C PHE A 203 8.72 14.04 11.85
N CYS A 204 9.27 12.94 11.33
CA CYS A 204 10.62 12.90 10.78
C CYS A 204 10.77 13.91 9.64
N LYS A 205 9.82 13.96 8.69
CA LYS A 205 9.85 14.93 7.59
C LYS A 205 9.78 16.37 8.06
N ILE A 206 8.89 16.67 9.03
CA ILE A 206 8.82 18.01 9.65
C ILE A 206 10.18 18.35 10.24
N LYS A 207 10.75 17.47 11.07
CA LYS A 207 12.05 17.68 11.69
C LYS A 207 13.17 17.88 10.67
N SER A 208 13.21 17.08 9.59
CA SER A 208 14.20 17.26 8.51
C SER A 208 14.16 18.67 7.94
N VAL A 209 12.96 19.18 7.58
CA VAL A 209 12.84 20.55 7.05
C VAL A 209 13.31 21.60 8.05
N LEU A 210 12.97 21.44 9.34
CA LEU A 210 13.42 22.36 10.39
C LEU A 210 14.94 22.32 10.57
N ASP A 211 15.54 21.14 10.56
CA ASP A 211 16.98 20.95 10.67
C ASP A 211 17.73 21.50 9.46
N GLU A 212 17.17 21.39 8.26
CA GLU A 212 17.71 21.98 7.03
C GLU A 212 17.72 23.52 7.10
N ILE A 213 16.68 24.15 7.64
CA ILE A 213 16.64 25.59 7.92
C ILE A 213 17.73 25.96 8.95
N LEU A 214 17.83 25.21 10.04
CA LEU A 214 18.84 25.44 11.08
C LEU A 214 20.27 25.23 10.55
N GLN A 215 20.47 24.30 9.62
CA GLN A 215 21.74 24.09 8.93
C GLN A 215 22.11 25.31 8.08
N MET A 216 21.16 25.87 7.32
CA MET A 216 21.39 27.10 6.58
C MET A 216 21.71 28.27 7.51
N TYR A 217 21.02 28.38 8.64
CA TYR A 217 21.26 29.43 9.63
C TYR A 217 22.67 29.34 10.26
N LYS A 218 23.14 28.13 10.57
CA LYS A 218 24.46 27.90 11.18
C LYS A 218 25.63 28.12 10.21
N ASN A 219 25.39 28.00 8.90
CA ASN A 219 26.44 28.16 7.89
C ASN A 219 26.48 29.60 7.36
N PRO A 220 27.60 30.33 7.52
CA PRO A 220 27.67 31.73 7.09
C PRO A 220 27.50 31.93 5.59
N GLU A 221 27.89 30.96 4.75
CA GLU A 221 27.66 31.03 3.29
C GLU A 221 26.17 30.91 2.92
N LEU A 222 25.40 30.17 3.72
CA LEU A 222 23.97 29.91 3.48
C LEU A 222 23.04 30.88 4.23
N LEU A 223 23.53 31.51 5.30
CA LEU A 223 22.75 32.44 6.13
C LEU A 223 22.21 33.61 5.31
N GLU A 224 23.03 34.19 4.44
CA GLU A 224 22.62 35.30 3.57
C GLU A 224 21.56 34.86 2.55
N ILE A 225 21.67 33.64 2.04
CA ILE A 225 20.66 33.04 1.17
C ILE A 225 19.34 32.84 1.93
N LEU A 226 19.40 32.32 3.15
CA LEU A 226 18.22 32.09 4.00
C LEU A 226 17.48 33.40 4.30
N LYS A 227 18.20 34.47 4.63
CA LYS A 227 17.60 35.80 4.87
C LYS A 227 16.87 36.31 3.63
N LEU A 228 17.48 36.19 2.44
CA LEU A 228 16.86 36.63 1.19
C LEU A 228 15.65 35.77 0.80
N LEU A 229 15.62 34.49 1.18
CA LEU A 229 14.47 33.60 0.95
C LEU A 229 13.23 33.97 1.77
N MET A 230 13.33 34.80 2.81
CA MET A 230 12.19 35.21 3.63
C MET A 230 11.13 35.95 2.83
N ASP A 231 11.52 36.91 1.98
CA ASP A 231 10.55 37.72 1.21
C ASP A 231 9.80 36.86 0.17
N PRO A 232 10.44 36.05 -0.69
CA PRO A 232 9.73 35.14 -1.58
C PRO A 232 8.86 34.13 -0.84
N THR A 233 9.32 33.62 0.31
CA THR A 233 8.54 32.67 1.13
C THR A 233 7.29 33.34 1.71
N TRP A 234 7.40 34.58 2.17
CA TRP A 234 6.24 35.36 2.59
C TRP A 234 5.25 35.54 1.44
N VAL A 235 5.70 35.88 0.22
CA VAL A 235 4.79 36.01 -0.93
C VAL A 235 4.12 34.69 -1.30
N ALA A 236 4.85 33.58 -1.27
CA ALA A 236 4.31 32.27 -1.63
C ALA A 236 3.33 31.70 -0.59
N THR A 237 3.55 31.98 0.70
CA THR A 237 2.74 31.45 1.81
C THR A 237 1.68 32.43 2.33
N GLY A 238 1.88 33.72 2.02
CA GLY A 238 1.18 34.87 2.61
C GLY A 238 1.30 34.97 4.13
N LEU A 239 2.31 34.31 4.72
CA LEU A 239 2.60 34.34 6.14
C LEU A 239 3.87 35.15 6.39
N LYS A 240 3.73 36.33 7.03
CA LYS A 240 4.90 37.14 7.41
C LYS A 240 5.40 36.70 8.78
N ILE A 241 6.57 36.10 8.81
CA ILE A 241 7.26 35.72 10.05
C ILE A 241 8.56 36.52 10.13
N ASP A 242 8.90 36.96 11.34
CA ASP A 242 10.20 37.55 11.64
C ASP A 242 11.32 36.50 11.58
N PHE A 243 12.50 36.87 11.08
CA PHE A 243 13.58 35.92 10.85
C PHE A 243 14.05 35.24 12.14
N ASP A 244 14.25 36.00 13.21
CA ASP A 244 14.75 35.45 14.48
C ASP A 244 13.69 34.55 15.10
N LYS A 245 12.41 34.93 14.98
CA LYS A 245 11.29 34.10 15.41
C LYS A 245 11.21 32.79 14.62
N LEU A 246 11.43 32.80 13.31
CA LEU A 246 11.43 31.58 12.50
C LEU A 246 12.49 30.60 13.02
N VAL A 247 13.71 31.08 13.24
CA VAL A 247 14.84 30.27 13.71
C VAL A 247 14.55 29.69 15.09
N SER A 248 14.07 30.50 16.04
CA SER A 248 13.78 30.05 17.40
C SER A 248 12.68 28.98 17.44
N GLU A 249 11.62 29.15 16.64
CA GLU A 249 10.52 28.18 16.55
C GLU A 249 10.97 26.88 15.86
N CYS A 250 11.86 26.97 14.86
CA CYS A 250 12.45 25.79 14.23
C CYS A 250 13.30 24.99 15.23
N GLU A 251 14.12 25.66 16.02
CA GLU A 251 14.95 25.03 17.06
C GLU A 251 14.10 24.35 18.13
N TRP A 252 13.10 25.06 18.66
CA TRP A 252 12.19 24.53 19.67
C TRP A 252 11.42 23.32 19.15
N THR A 253 10.81 23.43 17.97
CA THR A 253 9.99 22.36 17.39
C THR A 253 10.84 21.15 17.02
N SER A 254 12.02 21.37 16.42
CA SER A 254 12.95 20.29 16.07
C SER A 254 13.43 19.52 17.31
N THR A 255 13.75 20.24 18.39
CA THR A 255 14.15 19.65 19.67
C THR A 255 13.00 18.84 20.25
N ARG A 256 11.78 19.41 20.30
CA ARG A 256 10.61 18.74 20.86
C ARG A 256 10.24 17.46 20.12
N ILE A 257 10.35 17.46 18.79
CA ILE A 257 10.16 16.25 17.98
C ILE A 257 11.27 15.24 18.31
N GLY A 258 12.54 15.66 18.31
CA GLY A 258 13.69 14.81 18.59
C GLY A 258 13.75 14.22 20.01
N GLU A 259 13.05 14.81 20.98
CA GLU A 259 12.86 14.23 22.31
C GLU A 259 11.96 12.99 22.28
N ILE A 260 11.07 12.87 21.29
CA ILE A 260 10.04 11.83 21.22
C ILE A 260 10.40 10.75 20.19
N ILE A 261 10.76 11.15 18.98
CA ILE A 261 11.05 10.19 17.90
C ILE A 261 12.47 9.63 18.02
N SER A 262 12.63 8.37 17.65
CA SER A 262 13.96 7.76 17.51
C SER A 262 14.47 8.01 16.09
N LEU A 263 15.70 8.52 15.96
CA LEU A 263 16.29 8.95 14.69
C LEU A 263 17.48 8.08 14.26
N ASP A 264 18.14 7.47 15.24
CA ASP A 264 19.32 6.63 15.04
C ASP A 264 19.05 5.22 15.56
N VAL A 265 19.95 4.30 15.24
CA VAL A 265 19.97 2.95 15.84
C VAL A 265 20.37 3.09 17.30
N GLU A 266 19.43 3.50 18.16
CA GLU A 266 19.60 3.49 19.59
C GLU A 266 19.74 2.02 20.05
N ILE A 267 20.78 1.74 20.84
CA ILE A 267 21.15 0.37 21.23
C ILE A 267 20.02 -0.30 22.06
N ASP A 268 19.23 0.51 22.76
CA ASP A 268 18.10 0.09 23.60
C ASP A 268 16.83 -0.26 22.80
N GLN A 269 16.85 -0.13 21.47
CA GLN A 269 15.74 -0.44 20.57
C GLN A 269 15.99 -1.64 19.65
N GLN A 270 17.01 -2.46 19.92
CA GLN A 270 17.27 -3.65 19.12
C GLN A 270 16.11 -4.66 19.20
N ILE A 271 15.81 -5.28 18.06
CA ILE A 271 14.78 -6.33 17.94
C ILE A 271 15.19 -7.52 18.83
N SER A 272 14.21 -8.10 19.51
CA SER A 272 14.43 -9.27 20.36
C SER A 272 15.01 -10.44 19.56
N SER A 273 15.87 -11.25 20.19
CA SER A 273 16.46 -12.42 19.55
C SER A 273 16.67 -13.53 20.57
N TYR A 274 16.17 -14.73 20.24
CA TYR A 274 16.32 -15.93 21.04
C TYR A 274 16.83 -17.09 20.17
N PRO A 275 17.77 -17.93 20.64
CA PRO A 275 18.43 -18.94 19.80
C PRO A 275 17.49 -19.98 19.17
N ASN A 276 16.36 -20.25 19.81
CA ASN A 276 15.42 -21.32 19.43
C ASN A 276 14.24 -20.82 18.59
N ILE A 277 14.18 -19.52 18.30
CA ILE A 277 13.12 -18.89 17.50
C ILE A 277 13.78 -18.15 16.34
N PRO A 278 13.30 -18.31 15.09
CA PRO A 278 13.84 -17.58 13.94
C PRO A 278 13.82 -16.06 14.17
N SER A 279 14.88 -15.35 13.80
CA SER A 279 14.94 -13.88 13.92
C SER A 279 13.84 -13.18 13.12
N GLU A 280 13.44 -13.76 11.98
CA GLU A 280 12.34 -13.28 11.13
C GLU A 280 11.03 -13.12 11.91
N PHE A 281 10.75 -13.99 12.89
CA PHE A 281 9.55 -13.86 13.72
C PHE A 281 9.54 -12.56 14.53
N PHE A 282 10.66 -12.24 15.18
CA PHE A 282 10.76 -10.99 15.94
C PHE A 282 10.85 -9.77 15.04
N GLU A 283 11.46 -9.90 13.86
CA GLU A 283 11.45 -8.84 12.85
C GLU A 283 10.02 -8.50 12.41
N ASP A 284 9.20 -9.51 12.08
CA ASP A 284 7.81 -9.31 11.66
C ASP A 284 6.96 -8.67 12.76
N MET A 285 7.18 -9.06 14.03
CA MET A 285 6.42 -8.55 15.17
C MET A 285 6.87 -7.16 15.63
N GLU A 286 8.18 -6.89 15.66
CA GLU A 286 8.72 -5.69 16.33
C GLU A 286 9.10 -4.56 15.36
N SER A 287 9.49 -4.86 14.10
CA SER A 287 9.94 -3.83 13.14
C SER A 287 8.87 -2.79 12.81
N SER A 288 7.59 -3.14 13.00
CA SER A 288 6.46 -2.27 12.73
C SER A 288 6.26 -1.17 13.76
N TRP A 289 6.94 -1.19 14.90
CA TRP A 289 6.76 -0.15 15.94
C TRP A 289 8.06 0.22 16.67
N LYS A 290 8.97 -0.74 16.83
CA LYS A 290 10.29 -0.53 17.43
C LYS A 290 11.14 0.37 16.55
N GLY A 291 11.88 1.31 17.14
CA GLY A 291 12.65 2.32 16.41
C GLY A 291 11.87 3.55 15.96
N ARG A 292 10.58 3.69 16.30
CA ARG A 292 9.77 4.87 15.91
C ARG A 292 9.74 5.95 16.99
N VAL A 293 9.58 5.55 18.24
CA VAL A 293 9.50 6.42 19.42
C VAL A 293 10.57 5.96 20.40
N LYS A 294 11.18 6.90 21.13
CA LYS A 294 12.20 6.58 22.12
C LYS A 294 11.63 5.70 23.24
N ARG A 295 12.40 4.68 23.65
CA ARG A 295 12.00 3.71 24.68
C ARG A 295 11.54 4.37 25.98
N ILE A 296 12.17 5.49 26.37
CA ILE A 296 11.83 6.26 27.58
C ILE A 296 10.35 6.67 27.67
N HIS A 297 9.63 6.77 26.55
CA HIS A 297 8.22 7.16 26.53
C HIS A 297 7.26 5.96 26.49
N LEU A 298 7.78 4.74 26.34
CA LEU A 298 7.01 3.51 26.14
C LEU A 298 7.59 2.33 26.96
N GLU A 299 8.31 2.61 28.05
CA GLU A 299 9.08 1.61 28.80
C GLU A 299 8.23 0.40 29.22
N GLU A 300 7.02 0.64 29.73
CA GLU A 300 6.06 -0.40 30.10
C GLU A 300 5.74 -1.35 28.92
N ALA A 301 5.44 -0.79 27.74
CA ALA A 301 5.11 -1.58 26.56
C ALA A 301 6.32 -2.40 26.05
N PHE A 302 7.53 -1.81 26.08
CA PHE A 302 8.76 -2.54 25.74
C PHE A 302 9.00 -3.71 26.71
N GLU A 303 8.84 -3.49 28.01
CA GLU A 303 8.97 -4.55 29.01
C GLU A 303 7.95 -5.68 28.83
N GLU A 304 6.70 -5.35 28.51
CA GLU A 304 5.66 -6.35 28.26
C GLU A 304 6.01 -7.23 27.06
N VAL A 305 6.49 -6.65 25.96
CA VAL A 305 6.94 -7.40 24.79
C VAL A 305 8.14 -8.28 25.12
N GLU A 306 9.13 -7.75 25.85
CA GLU A 306 10.31 -8.52 26.28
C GLU A 306 9.92 -9.70 27.19
N LYS A 307 8.99 -9.49 28.13
CA LYS A 307 8.44 -10.55 28.99
C LYS A 307 7.68 -11.60 28.16
N ALA A 308 6.87 -11.18 27.19
CA ALA A 308 6.14 -12.08 26.30
C ALA A 308 7.08 -12.90 25.41
N ALA A 309 8.13 -12.28 24.85
CA ALA A 309 9.14 -12.95 24.05
C ALA A 309 9.93 -13.98 24.88
N ALA A 310 10.26 -13.65 26.13
CA ALA A 310 10.90 -14.59 27.05
C ALA A 310 9.99 -15.79 27.38
N ALA A 311 8.70 -15.54 27.64
CA ALA A 311 7.72 -16.58 27.90
C ALA A 311 7.53 -17.52 26.69
N LEU A 312 7.45 -16.96 25.47
CA LEU A 312 7.37 -17.72 24.24
C LEU A 312 8.63 -18.60 24.03
N SER A 313 9.82 -18.01 24.22
CA SER A 313 11.09 -18.73 24.11
C SER A 313 11.17 -19.90 25.09
N LEU A 314 10.69 -19.72 26.32
CA LEU A 314 10.61 -20.78 27.32
C LEU A 314 9.66 -21.89 26.87
N ALA A 315 8.46 -21.56 26.42
CA ALA A 315 7.47 -22.54 25.97
C ALA A 315 7.97 -23.35 24.76
N VAL A 316 8.52 -22.67 23.74
CA VAL A 316 9.13 -23.33 22.57
C VAL A 316 10.26 -24.27 22.99
N SER A 317 11.11 -23.83 23.90
CA SER A 317 12.25 -24.62 24.38
C SER A 317 11.82 -25.84 25.20
N GLN A 318 10.74 -25.75 25.98
CA GLN A 318 10.24 -26.87 26.78
C GLN A 318 9.46 -27.88 25.94
N ASP A 319 8.60 -27.40 25.05
CA ASP A 319 7.61 -28.24 24.39
C ASP A 319 8.09 -28.78 23.05
N PHE A 320 8.83 -27.99 22.27
CA PHE A 320 9.23 -28.35 20.91
C PHE A 320 10.68 -28.82 20.81
N LEU A 321 11.59 -28.34 21.66
CA LEU A 321 13.00 -28.73 21.62
C LEU A 321 13.23 -30.24 21.82
N PRO A 322 12.48 -30.95 22.71
CA PRO A 322 12.57 -32.41 22.81
C PRO A 322 12.14 -33.11 21.51
N ILE A 323 11.09 -32.60 20.84
CA ILE A 323 10.58 -33.12 19.58
C ILE A 323 11.64 -32.93 18.48
N ILE A 324 12.18 -31.72 18.35
CA ILE A 324 13.25 -31.38 17.40
C ILE A 324 14.50 -32.23 17.64
N SER A 325 14.87 -32.45 18.90
CA SER A 325 16.02 -33.29 19.26
C SER A 325 15.83 -34.75 18.86
N ARG A 326 14.61 -35.29 19.04
CA ARG A 326 14.25 -36.64 18.60
C ARG A 326 14.24 -36.77 17.08
N ILE A 327 13.75 -35.77 16.36
CA ILE A 327 13.81 -35.70 14.88
C ILE A 327 15.28 -35.71 14.44
N LYS A 328 16.11 -34.81 14.98
CA LYS A 328 17.54 -34.71 14.65
C LYS A 328 18.29 -36.02 14.91
N ALA A 329 17.99 -36.70 16.02
CA ALA A 329 18.56 -38.01 16.35
C ALA A 329 18.11 -39.10 15.37
N SER A 330 16.88 -39.04 14.86
CA SER A 330 16.33 -40.00 13.89
C SER A 330 16.83 -39.75 12.46
N THR A 331 17.19 -38.50 12.12
CA THR A 331 17.81 -38.13 10.82
C THR A 331 19.32 -38.35 10.75
N ALA A 332 19.97 -38.85 11.81
CA ALA A 332 21.38 -39.24 11.78
C ALA A 332 21.59 -40.43 10.81
N PRO A 333 22.79 -40.60 10.19
CA PRO A 333 22.96 -41.06 8.81
C PRO A 333 22.83 -42.58 8.62
N LEU A 334 21.64 -43.11 8.84
CA LEU A 334 21.24 -44.45 8.39
C LEU A 334 20.00 -44.27 7.52
N GLY A 335 20.24 -43.87 6.26
CA GLY A 335 19.21 -43.86 5.23
C GLY A 335 18.59 -45.25 5.10
N GLY A 336 17.32 -45.37 5.48
CA GLY A 336 16.51 -46.54 5.19
C GLY A 336 16.37 -46.75 3.68
N PRO A 337 16.24 -48.00 3.20
CA PRO A 337 16.37 -48.36 1.78
C PRO A 337 15.23 -47.86 0.85
N LYS A 338 14.34 -46.98 1.31
CA LYS A 338 13.12 -46.58 0.58
C LYS A 338 12.73 -45.10 0.66
N GLY A 339 13.66 -44.16 0.89
CA GLY A 339 13.34 -42.72 0.74
C GLY A 339 12.07 -42.26 1.49
N GLU A 340 11.81 -42.84 2.66
CA GLU A 340 10.58 -42.62 3.43
C GLU A 340 10.60 -41.22 4.07
N ILE A 341 9.46 -40.53 4.02
CA ILE A 341 9.28 -39.21 4.64
C ILE A 341 9.41 -39.39 6.16
N LEU A 342 10.53 -38.94 6.71
CA LEU A 342 10.83 -39.13 8.14
C LEU A 342 10.09 -38.15 9.05
N TYR A 343 9.60 -37.03 8.50
CA TYR A 343 8.97 -35.95 9.27
C TYR A 343 7.95 -35.15 8.45
N VAL A 344 6.75 -34.90 9.02
CA VAL A 344 5.68 -34.11 8.41
C VAL A 344 5.14 -33.04 9.36
N LEU A 345 4.99 -31.81 8.88
CA LEU A 345 4.27 -30.73 9.55
C LEU A 345 3.05 -30.36 8.71
N VAL A 346 1.86 -30.51 9.29
CA VAL A 346 0.60 -30.13 8.66
C VAL A 346 -0.04 -29.02 9.49
N ASP A 347 -0.28 -27.88 8.84
CA ASP A 347 -0.98 -26.76 9.45
C ASP A 347 -2.38 -26.62 8.85
N GLU A 348 -3.41 -26.90 9.65
CA GLU A 348 -4.83 -26.71 9.36
C GLU A 348 -5.29 -27.14 7.96
N ILE A 349 -5.13 -28.43 7.68
CA ILE A 349 -5.54 -29.03 6.42
C ILE A 349 -7.05 -28.87 6.16
N CYS A 350 -7.43 -28.76 4.88
CA CYS A 350 -8.81 -28.67 4.41
C CYS A 350 -9.62 -27.41 4.81
N ARG A 351 -8.97 -26.27 5.11
CA ARG A 351 -9.65 -24.97 5.37
C ARG A 351 -10.61 -24.48 4.27
N GLY A 352 -10.40 -24.86 3.01
CA GLY A 352 -11.13 -24.31 1.84
C GLY A 352 -12.32 -25.14 1.34
N THR A 353 -12.73 -26.18 2.06
CA THR A 353 -13.83 -27.08 1.66
C THR A 353 -14.91 -27.17 2.74
N GLU A 354 -16.03 -27.80 2.40
CA GLU A 354 -17.07 -28.18 3.36
C GLU A 354 -16.48 -28.91 4.57
N THR A 355 -16.79 -28.44 5.78
CA THR A 355 -16.20 -28.89 7.06
C THR A 355 -16.31 -30.39 7.26
N ALA A 356 -17.46 -31.00 6.96
CA ALA A 356 -17.67 -32.44 7.13
C ALA A 356 -16.73 -33.26 6.22
N LYS A 357 -16.67 -32.93 4.93
CA LYS A 357 -15.76 -33.59 3.97
C LYS A 357 -14.31 -33.33 4.30
N GLY A 358 -13.98 -32.09 4.66
CA GLY A 358 -12.64 -31.71 5.11
C GLY A 358 -12.18 -32.52 6.32
N THR A 359 -13.07 -32.77 7.27
CA THR A 359 -12.80 -33.58 8.48
C THR A 359 -12.51 -35.04 8.11
N CYS A 360 -13.29 -35.66 7.22
CA CYS A 360 -13.05 -37.03 6.77
C CYS A 360 -11.72 -37.16 6.00
N ILE A 361 -11.39 -36.19 5.14
CA ILE A 361 -10.12 -36.17 4.40
C ILE A 361 -8.94 -35.99 5.36
N ALA A 362 -9.03 -35.04 6.30
CA ALA A 362 -8.02 -34.82 7.31
C ALA A 362 -7.79 -36.07 8.16
N GLY A 363 -8.86 -36.73 8.62
CA GLY A 363 -8.80 -37.98 9.37
C GLY A 363 -8.12 -39.10 8.59
N SER A 364 -8.48 -39.30 7.32
CA SER A 364 -7.84 -40.31 6.45
C SER A 364 -6.35 -40.05 6.24
N ILE A 365 -5.93 -38.79 6.14
CA ILE A 365 -4.51 -38.42 6.03
C ILE A 365 -3.77 -38.71 7.33
N VAL A 366 -4.34 -38.35 8.49
CA VAL A 366 -3.74 -38.64 9.80
C VAL A 366 -3.58 -40.14 10.01
N GLU A 367 -4.60 -40.93 9.70
CA GLU A 367 -4.56 -42.40 9.79
C GLU A 367 -3.49 -42.99 8.87
N THR A 368 -3.37 -42.48 7.64
CA THR A 368 -2.34 -42.93 6.70
C THR A 368 -0.93 -42.60 7.20
N LEU A 369 -0.73 -41.41 7.78
CA LEU A 369 0.57 -41.01 8.34
C LEU A 369 0.96 -41.84 9.56
N ASP A 370 0.01 -42.16 10.44
CA ASP A 370 0.22 -43.05 11.60
C ASP A 370 0.56 -44.48 11.15
N ALA A 371 -0.15 -45.00 10.14
CA ALA A 371 0.09 -46.34 9.58
C ALA A 371 1.46 -46.48 8.91
N ILE A 372 1.95 -45.42 8.26
CA ILE A 372 3.30 -45.35 7.67
C ILE A 372 4.37 -45.26 8.77
N GLY A 373 4.00 -44.84 10.00
CA GLY A 373 4.95 -44.60 11.08
C GLY A 373 5.71 -43.27 10.91
N CYS A 374 5.14 -42.32 10.18
CA CYS A 374 5.74 -41.01 9.98
C CYS A 374 5.73 -40.21 11.30
N LEU A 375 6.85 -39.59 11.65
CA LEU A 375 6.87 -38.62 12.75
C LEU A 375 6.26 -37.30 12.26
N GLY A 376 5.39 -36.65 13.03
CA GLY A 376 4.83 -35.39 12.58
C GLY A 376 4.01 -34.64 13.60
N ILE A 377 3.69 -33.38 13.27
CA ILE A 377 2.77 -32.54 14.03
C ILE A 377 1.68 -32.10 13.07
N VAL A 378 0.42 -32.29 13.49
CA VAL A 378 -0.76 -31.87 12.74
C VAL A 378 -1.55 -30.91 13.63
N SER A 379 -1.68 -29.66 13.19
CA SER A 379 -2.62 -28.71 13.79
C SER A 379 -3.96 -28.77 13.04
N THR A 380 -5.07 -28.58 13.76
CA THR A 380 -6.40 -28.58 13.14
C THR A 380 -7.42 -27.82 14.00
N HIS A 381 -8.37 -27.16 13.34
CA HIS A 381 -9.56 -26.57 13.96
C HIS A 381 -10.81 -27.48 13.78
N LEU A 382 -10.66 -28.62 13.11
CA LEU A 382 -11.76 -29.54 12.80
C LEU A 382 -12.03 -30.46 13.99
N HIS A 383 -12.83 -30.01 14.96
CA HIS A 383 -13.14 -30.81 16.16
C HIS A 383 -13.75 -32.19 15.86
N GLY A 384 -14.49 -32.32 14.76
CA GLY A 384 -15.09 -33.60 14.35
C GLY A 384 -14.06 -34.70 14.06
N ILE A 385 -12.77 -34.37 13.88
CA ILE A 385 -11.73 -35.37 13.63
C ILE A 385 -11.56 -36.32 14.82
N PHE A 386 -11.85 -35.84 16.04
CA PHE A 386 -11.76 -36.61 17.27
C PHE A 386 -12.93 -37.59 17.45
N ASP A 387 -14.03 -37.36 16.73
CA ASP A 387 -15.25 -38.18 16.81
C ASP A 387 -15.30 -39.21 15.65
N LEU A 388 -14.35 -39.16 14.72
CA LEU A 388 -14.22 -40.15 13.64
C LEU A 388 -13.64 -41.48 14.17
N PRO A 389 -14.07 -42.63 13.62
CA PRO A 389 -13.55 -43.95 13.98
C PRO A 389 -12.18 -44.22 13.33
N LEU A 390 -11.18 -43.40 13.66
CA LEU A 390 -9.81 -43.52 13.13
C LEU A 390 -9.05 -44.64 13.83
N THR A 391 -8.28 -45.42 13.05
CA THR A 391 -7.38 -46.46 13.54
C THR A 391 -5.96 -45.92 13.73
N THR A 392 -5.76 -45.11 14.76
CA THR A 392 -4.44 -44.58 15.13
C THR A 392 -3.88 -45.24 16.39
N ASN A 393 -2.64 -45.73 16.32
CA ASN A 393 -1.98 -46.46 17.42
C ASN A 393 -0.86 -45.64 18.08
N HIS A 394 -0.31 -44.63 17.39
CA HIS A 394 0.85 -43.86 17.85
C HIS A 394 0.60 -42.35 17.92
N THR A 395 -0.67 -41.95 17.92
CA THR A 395 -1.08 -40.54 17.97
C THR A 395 -1.30 -40.07 19.40
N VAL A 396 -0.77 -38.89 19.74
CA VAL A 396 -0.99 -38.22 21.03
C VAL A 396 -1.69 -36.89 20.78
N TYR A 397 -2.77 -36.65 21.50
CA TYR A 397 -3.51 -35.40 21.41
C TYR A 397 -2.90 -34.34 22.32
N LYS A 398 -2.66 -33.17 21.74
CA LYS A 398 -2.12 -32.01 22.41
C LYS A 398 -3.02 -30.80 22.15
N ALA A 399 -3.14 -29.94 23.15
CA ALA A 399 -3.87 -28.69 23.06
C ALA A 399 -3.03 -27.53 23.61
N MET A 400 -3.33 -26.31 23.15
CA MET A 400 -2.73 -25.10 23.71
C MET A 400 -3.40 -24.77 25.04
N ALA A 401 -2.63 -24.64 26.11
CA ALA A 401 -3.17 -24.33 27.43
C ALA A 401 -3.69 -22.89 27.50
N THR A 402 -4.82 -22.71 28.17
CA THR A 402 -5.46 -21.42 28.44
C THR A 402 -5.57 -21.17 29.94
N GLU A 403 -5.32 -19.94 30.37
CA GLU A 403 -5.53 -19.48 31.75
C GLU A 403 -6.64 -18.43 31.76
N ASN A 404 -7.56 -18.54 32.72
CA ASN A 404 -8.61 -17.54 32.91
C ASN A 404 -8.05 -16.37 33.72
N VAL A 405 -7.79 -15.26 33.05
CA VAL A 405 -7.41 -13.99 33.67
C VAL A 405 -8.59 -13.05 33.52
N ASP A 406 -9.12 -12.53 34.64
CA ASP A 406 -10.28 -11.62 34.67
C ASP A 406 -11.55 -12.17 33.96
N GLY A 407 -11.76 -13.49 34.03
CA GLY A 407 -12.89 -14.15 33.38
C GLY A 407 -12.71 -14.41 31.88
N LEU A 408 -11.55 -14.06 31.31
CA LEU A 408 -11.23 -14.28 29.91
C LEU A 408 -10.13 -15.36 29.77
N PRO A 409 -10.35 -16.37 28.91
CA PRO A 409 -9.31 -17.35 28.60
C PRO A 409 -8.21 -16.70 27.76
N LYS A 410 -6.99 -16.69 28.29
CA LYS A 410 -5.79 -16.20 27.64
C LYS A 410 -4.87 -17.39 27.32
N PRO A 411 -4.36 -17.53 26.07
CA PRO A 411 -3.44 -18.60 25.75
C PRO A 411 -2.12 -18.41 26.50
N THR A 412 -1.64 -19.49 27.10
CA THR A 412 -0.37 -19.55 27.83
C THR A 412 0.82 -19.89 26.92
N TRP A 413 0.54 -20.25 25.67
CA TRP A 413 1.51 -20.72 24.67
C TRP A 413 2.22 -22.03 25.02
N LYS A 414 1.76 -22.73 26.07
CA LYS A 414 2.26 -24.05 26.49
C LYS A 414 1.41 -25.18 25.92
N LEU A 415 2.06 -26.26 25.51
CA LEU A 415 1.42 -27.44 24.95
C LEU A 415 1.10 -28.47 26.06
N ILE A 416 -0.18 -28.73 26.30
CA ILE A 416 -0.66 -29.70 27.30
C ILE A 416 -1.28 -30.94 26.66
N ASP A 417 -1.34 -32.04 27.41
CA ASP A 417 -2.05 -33.25 26.97
C ASP A 417 -3.56 -33.03 26.93
N GLY A 418 -4.21 -33.49 25.86
CA GLY A 418 -5.66 -33.46 25.72
C GLY A 418 -6.15 -32.84 24.42
N ILE A 419 -7.46 -32.59 24.38
CA ILE A 419 -8.18 -32.04 23.24
C ILE A 419 -8.90 -30.77 23.70
N CYS A 420 -8.76 -29.68 22.93
CA CYS A 420 -9.60 -28.51 23.11
C CYS A 420 -10.81 -28.59 22.17
N LYS A 421 -12.01 -28.70 22.73
CA LYS A 421 -13.29 -28.57 21.99
C LYS A 421 -13.97 -27.21 22.25
N GLU A 422 -13.35 -26.35 23.04
CA GLU A 422 -13.86 -25.01 23.36
C GLU A 422 -13.49 -24.05 22.23
N SER A 423 -14.48 -23.33 21.71
CA SER A 423 -14.29 -22.30 20.67
C SER A 423 -14.50 -20.94 21.30
N LEU A 424 -13.47 -20.09 21.23
CA LEU A 424 -13.51 -18.72 21.76
C LEU A 424 -14.04 -17.70 20.75
N ALA A 425 -14.76 -18.16 19.72
CA ALA A 425 -15.12 -17.35 18.58
C ALA A 425 -16.09 -16.21 18.96
N PHE A 426 -17.05 -16.48 19.85
CA PHE A 426 -18.03 -15.48 20.29
C PHE A 426 -17.41 -14.45 21.25
N GLU A 427 -16.57 -14.90 22.18
CA GLU A 427 -15.82 -14.04 23.09
C GLU A 427 -14.82 -13.16 22.34
N THR A 428 -14.18 -13.70 21.29
CA THR A 428 -13.29 -12.94 20.40
C THR A 428 -14.09 -11.91 19.61
N ALA A 429 -15.24 -12.28 19.04
CA ALA A 429 -16.11 -11.34 18.32
C ALA A 429 -16.55 -10.17 19.22
N GLN A 430 -16.89 -10.44 20.48
CA GLN A 430 -17.26 -9.40 21.45
C GLN A 430 -16.11 -8.43 21.69
N ARG A 431 -14.88 -8.96 21.82
CA ARG A 431 -13.66 -8.17 22.03
C ARG A 431 -13.33 -7.26 20.84
N GLU A 432 -13.52 -7.76 19.63
CA GLU A 432 -13.32 -6.99 18.39
C GLU A 432 -14.44 -5.96 18.13
N GLY A 433 -15.37 -5.78 19.08
CA GLY A 433 -16.39 -4.74 19.03
C GLY A 433 -17.66 -5.14 18.28
N ILE A 434 -17.90 -6.43 18.04
CA ILE A 434 -19.18 -6.88 17.48
C ILE A 434 -20.30 -6.64 18.52
N PRO A 435 -21.41 -5.99 18.13
CA PRO A 435 -22.53 -5.74 19.03
C PRO A 435 -23.06 -7.01 19.70
N GLU A 436 -23.30 -6.93 21.01
CA GLU A 436 -23.76 -8.05 21.83
C GLU A 436 -25.06 -8.68 21.32
N THR A 437 -25.95 -7.88 20.72
CA THR A 437 -27.20 -8.37 20.11
C THR A 437 -26.97 -9.33 18.94
N ILE A 438 -25.90 -9.14 18.17
CA ILE A 438 -25.52 -10.06 17.08
C ILE A 438 -24.96 -11.35 17.66
N ILE A 439 -24.14 -11.25 18.71
CA ILE A 439 -23.51 -12.40 19.37
C ILE A 439 -24.56 -13.28 20.02
N GLN A 440 -25.47 -12.70 20.82
CA GLN A 440 -26.60 -13.42 21.42
C GLN A 440 -27.41 -14.17 20.36
N ARG A 441 -27.69 -13.52 19.23
CA ARG A 441 -28.42 -14.17 18.13
C ARG A 441 -27.61 -15.32 17.50
N ALA A 442 -26.29 -15.17 17.38
CA ALA A 442 -25.42 -16.21 16.85
C ALA A 442 -25.34 -17.43 17.80
N GLU A 443 -25.30 -17.20 19.11
CA GLU A 443 -25.33 -18.25 20.14
C GLU A 443 -26.64 -19.04 20.12
N GLU A 444 -27.79 -18.36 19.98
CA GLU A 444 -29.10 -18.99 19.81
C GLU A 444 -29.12 -19.91 18.58
N LEU A 445 -28.60 -19.41 17.45
CA LEU A 445 -28.54 -20.16 16.19
C LEU A 445 -27.63 -21.38 16.32
N TYR A 446 -26.45 -21.21 16.91
CA TYR A 446 -25.50 -22.30 17.16
C TYR A 446 -26.15 -23.40 18.01
N SER A 447 -26.83 -23.02 19.09
CA SER A 447 -27.53 -23.94 19.99
C SER A 447 -28.69 -24.67 19.30
N SER A 448 -29.36 -24.01 18.35
CA SER A 448 -30.49 -24.62 17.63
C SER A 448 -30.08 -25.69 16.62
N VAL A 449 -28.88 -25.54 16.02
CA VAL A 449 -28.36 -26.42 14.97
C VAL A 449 -27.55 -27.57 15.56
N TYR A 450 -26.63 -27.28 16.47
CA TYR A 450 -25.63 -28.27 16.90
C TYR A 450 -25.98 -29.01 18.19
N THR A 451 -26.85 -28.48 19.04
CA THR A 451 -27.24 -29.13 20.30
C THR A 451 -28.38 -30.15 20.11
N LYS A 452 -29.12 -30.10 18.99
CA LYS A 452 -30.21 -31.04 18.67
C LYS A 452 -29.70 -32.38 18.13
N ASP A 453 -28.58 -32.41 17.42
CA ASP A 453 -28.03 -33.65 16.84
C ASP A 453 -27.57 -34.65 17.92
N MET A 454 -27.05 -34.15 19.06
CA MET A 454 -26.63 -34.97 20.21
C MET A 454 -27.77 -35.76 20.90
N LEU A 455 -29.04 -35.37 20.65
CA LEU A 455 -30.21 -36.07 21.21
C LEU A 455 -30.90 -37.01 20.20
N SER A 456 -30.57 -36.92 18.90
CA SER A 456 -31.26 -37.68 17.84
C SER A 456 -30.62 -39.04 17.52
N GLU A 457 -29.33 -39.24 17.82
CA GLU A 457 -28.60 -40.48 17.50
C GLU A 457 -29.00 -41.70 18.35
N ARG A 458 -29.89 -41.53 19.35
CA ARG A 458 -30.34 -42.63 20.23
C ARG A 458 -31.62 -43.33 19.77
N SER A 459 -32.28 -42.88 18.69
CA SER A 459 -33.65 -43.32 18.34
C SER A 459 -33.86 -43.98 16.97
N GLU A 460 -32.83 -44.33 16.20
CA GLU A 460 -33.00 -44.94 14.86
C GLU A 460 -32.43 -46.36 14.71
N ALA A 461 -32.56 -47.18 15.75
CA ALA A 461 -32.39 -48.63 15.65
C ALA A 461 -33.75 -49.35 15.56
N LYS A 462 -34.55 -49.08 14.51
CA LYS A 462 -35.69 -49.94 14.06
C LYS A 462 -36.40 -49.35 12.83
N LEU A 463 -35.92 -49.65 11.62
CA LEU A 463 -36.81 -50.00 10.51
C LEU A 463 -36.03 -50.69 9.39
N GLU A 464 -36.12 -52.01 9.34
CA GLU A 464 -35.69 -52.82 8.21
C GLU A 464 -36.83 -52.99 7.19
N ARG A 465 -36.40 -53.12 5.92
CA ARG A 465 -37.00 -53.91 4.81
C ARG A 465 -38.26 -53.38 4.10
N PHE A 466 -38.09 -53.01 2.82
CA PHE A 466 -38.68 -53.63 1.61
C PHE A 466 -37.98 -53.01 0.35
N THR A 467 -37.05 -53.73 -0.30
CA THR A 467 -37.08 -54.26 -1.70
C THR A 467 -37.17 -53.24 -2.85
N LEU A 468 -36.56 -53.36 -4.04
CA LEU A 468 -35.78 -54.41 -4.72
C LEU A 468 -35.14 -53.78 -6.00
N ASN A 469 -33.91 -54.20 -6.32
CA ASN A 469 -33.25 -54.38 -7.64
C ASN A 469 -33.58 -53.46 -8.85
N THR A 470 -32.53 -52.98 -9.52
CA THR A 470 -32.19 -53.50 -10.87
C THR A 470 -30.69 -53.38 -11.18
N ASN A 471 -30.11 -54.49 -11.66
CA ASN A 471 -28.75 -54.66 -12.17
C ASN A 471 -28.53 -53.91 -13.50
N VAL A 472 -27.26 -53.65 -13.87
CA VAL A 472 -26.51 -54.35 -14.96
C VAL A 472 -25.30 -53.50 -15.42
N ASN A 473 -24.11 -54.12 -15.34
CA ASN A 473 -22.88 -54.08 -16.15
C ASN A 473 -22.40 -52.75 -16.78
N GLY A 474 -21.11 -52.41 -16.82
CA GLY A 474 -19.89 -53.17 -16.58
C GLY A 474 -18.82 -52.78 -17.61
N SER A 475 -17.53 -52.80 -17.19
CA SER A 475 -16.31 -52.90 -18.02
C SER A 475 -15.93 -51.70 -18.91
N ASN A 476 -14.68 -51.37 -19.25
CA ASN A 476 -13.36 -51.90 -18.90
C ASN A 476 -12.26 -50.88 -19.28
N GLU A 477 -11.08 -51.16 -18.77
CA GLU A 477 -9.75 -50.55 -18.97
C GLU A 477 -9.29 -50.26 -20.41
N SER A 478 -8.32 -49.34 -20.53
CA SER A 478 -6.95 -49.51 -21.11
C SER A 478 -6.47 -48.19 -21.77
N SER A 479 -5.51 -47.47 -21.17
CA SER A 479 -4.06 -47.52 -21.42
C SER A 479 -3.62 -47.39 -22.89
N HIS A 480 -2.80 -46.37 -23.20
CA HIS A 480 -1.64 -46.50 -24.12
C HIS A 480 -0.67 -45.31 -23.99
N ARG A 481 0.60 -45.65 -23.76
CA ARG A 481 1.83 -44.83 -23.87
C ARG A 481 2.16 -44.59 -25.36
N PHE A 482 3.06 -43.65 -25.67
CA PHE A 482 4.20 -43.71 -26.63
C PHE A 482 4.69 -42.27 -26.93
N HIS A 483 5.88 -41.90 -26.46
CA HIS A 483 7.19 -41.86 -27.15
C HIS A 483 7.57 -40.48 -27.71
N GLY A 484 8.73 -39.99 -27.30
CA GLY A 484 9.36 -38.78 -27.82
C GLY A 484 10.15 -39.03 -29.10
N ASN A 485 10.62 -37.92 -29.69
CA ASN A 485 11.81 -37.93 -30.52
C ASN A 485 12.45 -36.54 -30.52
N SER A 486 13.74 -36.51 -30.85
CA SER A 486 14.72 -35.53 -30.46
C SER A 486 15.35 -34.77 -31.65
N LYS A 487 15.94 -33.61 -31.33
CA LYS A 487 17.04 -32.87 -32.00
C LYS A 487 16.80 -32.13 -33.32
N SER A 488 17.13 -30.82 -33.32
CA SER A 488 18.32 -30.31 -34.03
C SER A 488 18.70 -28.88 -33.57
N GLU A 489 19.99 -28.69 -33.25
CA GLU A 489 20.64 -27.40 -32.99
C GLU A 489 20.95 -26.63 -34.28
N PHE A 490 20.93 -25.30 -34.21
CA PHE A 490 21.68 -24.41 -35.11
C PHE A 490 22.18 -23.19 -34.30
N TYR A 491 23.50 -22.95 -34.33
CA TYR A 491 24.18 -21.82 -33.70
C TYR A 491 24.12 -20.56 -34.57
N ALA A 492 23.92 -19.40 -33.95
CA ALA A 492 24.38 -18.10 -34.45
C ALA A 492 24.74 -17.19 -33.25
N GLU A 493 25.96 -16.66 -33.29
CA GLU A 493 26.63 -15.90 -32.23
C GLU A 493 26.09 -14.46 -32.04
N GLY A 494 26.21 -13.94 -30.81
CA GLY A 494 26.61 -12.53 -30.63
C GLY A 494 25.69 -11.60 -29.83
N LYS A 495 25.61 -11.79 -28.51
CA LYS A 495 25.63 -10.75 -27.45
C LYS A 495 25.72 -11.50 -26.11
N SER A 496 26.78 -11.27 -25.33
CA SER A 496 26.93 -11.93 -24.03
C SER A 496 25.87 -11.42 -23.07
N ALA A 497 24.74 -12.14 -23.00
CA ALA A 497 23.68 -11.88 -22.04
C ALA A 497 24.23 -12.10 -20.63
N THR A 498 23.92 -11.20 -19.71
CA THR A 498 24.25 -11.42 -18.30
C THR A 498 23.52 -12.70 -17.81
N PRO A 499 24.05 -13.45 -16.82
CA PRO A 499 23.38 -14.66 -16.30
C PRO A 499 21.92 -14.41 -15.88
N MET A 500 21.61 -13.18 -15.48
CA MET A 500 20.26 -12.74 -15.11
C MET A 500 19.33 -12.57 -16.32
N GLU A 501 19.83 -12.11 -17.48
CA GLU A 501 19.07 -12.01 -18.73
C GLU A 501 18.73 -13.38 -19.32
N ILE A 502 19.61 -14.37 -19.12
CA ILE A 502 19.35 -15.76 -19.52
C ILE A 502 18.23 -16.35 -18.67
N LEU A 503 18.35 -16.22 -17.34
CA LEU A 503 17.32 -16.66 -16.39
C LEU A 503 15.98 -15.98 -16.67
N GLN A 504 15.99 -14.68 -16.99
CA GLN A 504 14.77 -13.94 -17.33
C GLN A 504 14.06 -14.50 -18.57
N LYS A 505 14.81 -14.84 -19.63
CA LYS A 505 14.24 -15.45 -20.85
C LYS A 505 13.73 -16.88 -20.62
N GLU A 506 14.42 -17.66 -19.79
CA GLU A 506 13.99 -19.02 -19.42
C GLU A 506 12.67 -18.96 -18.62
N VAL A 507 12.59 -18.07 -17.63
CA VAL A 507 11.37 -17.86 -16.83
C VAL A 507 10.23 -17.32 -17.70
N GLU A 508 10.50 -16.36 -18.60
CA GLU A 508 9.49 -15.84 -19.52
C GLU A 508 8.91 -16.95 -20.42
N SER A 509 9.78 -17.82 -20.95
CA SER A 509 9.38 -18.96 -21.78
C SER A 509 8.55 -19.96 -20.99
N ALA A 510 8.98 -20.31 -19.77
CA ALA A 510 8.28 -21.23 -18.88
C ALA A 510 6.90 -20.70 -18.48
N VAL A 511 6.81 -19.42 -18.09
CA VAL A 511 5.54 -18.75 -17.76
C VAL A 511 4.60 -18.77 -18.96
N THR A 512 5.09 -18.43 -20.15
CA THR A 512 4.29 -18.40 -21.38
C THR A 512 3.69 -19.77 -21.69
N ILE A 513 4.51 -20.84 -21.66
CA ILE A 513 4.06 -22.22 -21.93
C ILE A 513 2.98 -22.65 -20.92
N VAL A 514 3.24 -22.41 -19.64
CA VAL A 514 2.38 -22.83 -18.53
C VAL A 514 1.02 -22.11 -18.58
N VAL A 515 1.03 -20.79 -18.81
CA VAL A 515 -0.19 -19.98 -18.87
C VAL A 515 -0.97 -20.25 -20.15
N GLN A 516 -0.31 -20.32 -21.32
CA GLN A 516 -0.99 -20.63 -22.58
C GLN A 516 -1.67 -22.00 -22.54
N LYS A 517 -1.01 -23.03 -22.00
CA LYS A 517 -1.61 -24.36 -21.84
C LYS A 517 -2.89 -24.31 -21.00
N LYS A 518 -2.89 -23.53 -19.92
CA LYS A 518 -4.08 -23.38 -19.07
C LYS A 518 -5.20 -22.59 -19.74
N LEU A 519 -4.87 -21.52 -20.45
CA LEU A 519 -5.86 -20.74 -21.17
C LEU A 519 -6.51 -21.56 -22.28
N ILE A 520 -5.75 -22.36 -23.04
CA ILE A 520 -6.31 -23.30 -24.03
C ILE A 520 -7.28 -24.28 -23.37
N GLU A 521 -6.93 -24.84 -22.20
CA GLU A 521 -7.81 -25.74 -21.45
C GLU A 521 -9.13 -25.06 -20.99
N LEU A 522 -9.05 -23.80 -20.54
CA LEU A 522 -10.19 -23.01 -20.07
C LEU A 522 -11.10 -22.54 -21.23
N TYR A 523 -10.53 -22.15 -22.36
CA TYR A 523 -11.27 -21.67 -23.54
C TYR A 523 -11.84 -22.79 -24.42
N ASN A 524 -11.19 -23.97 -24.46
CA ASN A 524 -11.77 -25.15 -25.11
C ASN A 524 -13.07 -25.63 -24.44
N LYS A 525 -13.32 -25.29 -23.18
CA LYS A 525 -14.61 -25.53 -22.51
C LYS A 525 -15.71 -24.52 -22.90
N LYS A 526 -15.38 -23.42 -23.60
CA LYS A 526 -16.29 -22.29 -23.88
C LYS A 526 -16.56 -22.01 -25.37
N ASN A 527 -16.04 -22.81 -26.31
CA ASN A 527 -16.26 -22.65 -27.77
C ASN A 527 -16.04 -21.22 -28.30
N LEU A 528 -14.81 -20.68 -28.19
CA LEU A 528 -14.40 -19.41 -28.82
C LEU A 528 -13.29 -19.65 -29.85
N SER A 529 -13.35 -18.94 -30.98
CA SER A 529 -12.51 -19.13 -32.17
C SER A 529 -11.25 -18.28 -32.24
N GLU A 530 -10.94 -17.48 -31.21
CA GLU A 530 -9.70 -16.70 -31.10
C GLU A 530 -9.07 -16.89 -29.71
N PHE A 531 -7.82 -17.35 -29.69
CA PHE A 531 -7.05 -17.52 -28.44
C PHE A 531 -6.28 -16.23 -28.14
N PRO A 532 -6.45 -15.60 -26.97
CA PRO A 532 -5.62 -14.47 -26.59
C PRO A 532 -4.19 -14.95 -26.34
N GLU A 533 -3.26 -14.52 -27.18
CA GLU A 533 -1.83 -14.78 -27.01
C GLU A 533 -1.34 -14.07 -25.73
N VAL A 534 -0.77 -14.84 -24.79
CA VAL A 534 -0.23 -14.28 -23.54
C VAL A 534 1.04 -13.50 -23.88
N LYS A 535 0.96 -12.18 -23.84
CA LYS A 535 2.12 -11.31 -23.99
C LYS A 535 2.73 -11.04 -22.62
N CYS A 536 3.79 -11.76 -22.27
CA CYS A 536 4.62 -11.44 -21.12
C CYS A 536 5.40 -10.14 -21.39
N VAL A 537 5.52 -9.29 -20.38
CA VAL A 537 6.26 -8.04 -20.43
C VAL A 537 7.28 -8.02 -19.30
N ALA A 538 8.54 -7.82 -19.66
CA ALA A 538 9.65 -7.64 -18.73
C ALA A 538 9.69 -6.21 -18.18
N ILE A 539 10.08 -6.08 -16.91
CA ILE A 539 10.38 -4.81 -16.24
C ILE A 539 11.80 -4.92 -15.70
N ALA A 540 12.73 -4.16 -16.29
CA ALA A 540 14.12 -4.19 -15.90
C ALA A 540 14.36 -3.48 -14.56
N ALA A 541 15.58 -3.59 -14.03
CA ALA A 541 16.00 -2.86 -12.84
C ALA A 541 15.76 -1.35 -13.06
N ARG A 542 15.05 -0.71 -12.12
CA ARG A 542 14.68 0.72 -12.12
C ARG A 542 13.61 1.16 -13.14
N GLU A 543 13.06 0.26 -13.94
CA GLU A 543 11.90 0.56 -14.81
C GLU A 543 10.57 0.43 -14.05
N GLN A 544 9.57 1.23 -14.41
CA GLN A 544 8.20 1.10 -13.88
C GLN A 544 7.28 0.49 -14.95
N PRO A 545 6.24 -0.26 -14.55
CA PRO A 545 5.22 -0.72 -15.49
C PRO A 545 4.47 0.47 -16.13
N PRO A 546 3.89 0.30 -17.33
CA PRO A 546 3.11 1.34 -17.96
C PRO A 546 1.85 1.70 -17.13
N PRO A 547 1.36 2.95 -17.17
CA PRO A 547 0.20 3.39 -16.36
C PRO A 547 -1.10 2.58 -16.58
N SER A 548 -1.20 1.85 -17.70
CA SER A 548 -2.31 0.95 -18.02
C SER A 548 -2.44 -0.25 -17.07
N THR A 549 -1.48 -0.48 -16.18
CA THR A 549 -1.52 -1.56 -15.18
C THR A 549 -2.25 -1.19 -13.89
N ILE A 550 -2.73 0.05 -13.76
CA ILE A 550 -3.51 0.51 -12.60
C ILE A 550 -4.98 0.18 -12.83
N GLY A 551 -5.57 -0.65 -11.96
CA GLY A 551 -6.96 -1.10 -12.05
C GLY A 551 -7.19 -2.32 -12.95
N SER A 552 -6.12 -2.92 -13.48
CA SER A 552 -6.17 -4.18 -14.25
C SER A 552 -5.54 -5.30 -13.44
N SER A 553 -6.23 -6.45 -13.31
CA SER A 553 -5.66 -7.61 -12.63
C SER A 553 -4.45 -8.14 -13.39
N SER A 554 -3.34 -8.31 -12.69
CA SER A 554 -2.06 -8.71 -13.24
C SER A 554 -1.42 -9.81 -12.40
N VAL A 555 -0.72 -10.71 -13.06
CA VAL A 555 0.14 -11.71 -12.42
C VAL A 555 1.58 -11.35 -12.75
N TYR A 556 2.44 -11.34 -11.75
CA TYR A 556 3.85 -11.02 -11.92
C TYR A 556 4.76 -12.05 -11.26
N VAL A 557 5.94 -12.24 -11.85
CA VAL A 557 7.04 -13.05 -11.36
C VAL A 557 8.22 -12.14 -11.10
N MET A 558 8.63 -12.01 -9.84
CA MET A 558 9.81 -11.28 -9.42
C MET A 558 11.02 -12.23 -9.39
N LEU A 559 12.09 -11.83 -10.06
CA LEU A 559 13.38 -12.50 -9.98
C LEU A 559 14.21 -11.85 -8.86
N ARG A 560 14.40 -12.60 -7.77
CA ARG A 560 15.16 -12.11 -6.61
C ARG A 560 16.67 -12.31 -6.79
N PRO A 561 17.51 -11.47 -6.17
CA PRO A 561 18.97 -11.63 -6.24
C PRO A 561 19.51 -12.94 -5.67
N ASP A 562 18.75 -13.60 -4.78
CA ASP A 562 19.06 -14.91 -4.20
C ASP A 562 18.71 -16.10 -5.12
N ARG A 563 18.42 -15.84 -6.40
CA ARG A 563 17.98 -16.82 -7.43
C ARG A 563 16.66 -17.52 -7.11
N LYS A 564 15.85 -16.96 -6.21
CA LYS A 564 14.47 -17.43 -5.98
C LYS A 564 13.49 -16.64 -6.85
N LEU A 565 12.44 -17.31 -7.29
CA LEU A 565 11.31 -16.68 -7.96
C LEU A 565 10.20 -16.43 -6.94
N TYR A 566 9.61 -15.25 -7.00
CA TYR A 566 8.39 -14.94 -6.27
C TYR A 566 7.28 -14.66 -7.26
N VAL A 567 6.17 -15.38 -7.17
CA VAL A 567 4.98 -15.15 -7.99
C VAL A 567 3.95 -14.42 -7.13
N GLY A 568 3.28 -13.43 -7.69
CA GLY A 568 2.19 -12.74 -7.00
C GLY A 568 1.19 -12.15 -7.99
N GLU A 569 0.01 -11.81 -7.46
CA GLU A 569 -1.02 -11.08 -8.19
C GLU A 569 -1.29 -9.69 -7.59
N THR A 570 -1.78 -8.76 -8.40
CA THR A 570 -2.18 -7.42 -7.96
C THR A 570 -3.05 -6.71 -9.00
N ASP A 571 -3.91 -5.80 -8.54
CA ASP A 571 -4.64 -4.85 -9.38
C ASP A 571 -3.93 -3.47 -9.48
N ASP A 572 -2.85 -3.30 -8.71
CA ASP A 572 -1.94 -2.15 -8.75
C ASP A 572 -0.50 -2.66 -8.83
N LEU A 573 -0.04 -2.91 -10.06
CA LEU A 573 1.30 -3.44 -10.31
C LEU A 573 2.40 -2.42 -9.97
N GLU A 574 2.14 -1.14 -10.19
CA GLU A 574 3.10 -0.07 -9.92
C GLU A 574 3.37 0.06 -8.41
N GLY A 575 2.30 0.14 -7.60
CA GLY A 575 2.43 0.18 -6.14
C GLY A 575 3.12 -1.07 -5.60
N ARG A 576 2.80 -2.25 -6.15
CA ARG A 576 3.39 -3.52 -5.70
C ARG A 576 4.88 -3.64 -6.01
N ILE A 577 5.32 -3.20 -7.20
CA ILE A 577 6.74 -3.19 -7.58
C ILE A 577 7.53 -2.20 -6.70
N ARG A 578 6.98 -1.01 -6.42
CA ARG A 578 7.61 -0.05 -5.49
C ARG A 578 7.77 -0.65 -4.09
N ALA A 579 6.76 -1.34 -3.58
CA ALA A 579 6.80 -1.99 -2.26
C ALA A 579 7.83 -3.14 -2.17
N HIS A 580 8.05 -3.89 -3.25
CA HIS A 580 9.10 -4.91 -3.28
C HIS A 580 10.49 -4.29 -3.35
N ARG A 581 10.68 -3.26 -4.18
CA ARG A 581 11.99 -2.58 -4.33
C ARG A 581 12.40 -1.73 -3.13
N SER A 582 11.47 -1.33 -2.27
CA SER A 582 11.79 -0.63 -1.02
C SER A 582 12.38 -1.55 0.06
N LYS A 583 12.37 -2.88 -0.13
CA LYS A 583 12.98 -3.83 0.81
C LYS A 583 14.49 -3.89 0.62
N LYS A 584 15.23 -4.07 1.73
CA LYS A 584 16.71 -4.11 1.74
C LYS A 584 17.24 -5.19 0.78
N GLY A 585 18.08 -4.79 -0.17
CA GLY A 585 18.69 -5.67 -1.17
C GLY A 585 17.80 -6.06 -2.36
N MET A 586 16.62 -5.44 -2.52
CA MET A 586 15.68 -5.70 -3.64
C MET A 586 15.56 -4.52 -4.62
N ASP A 587 16.41 -3.52 -4.48
CA ASP A 587 16.43 -2.27 -5.28
C ASP A 587 16.59 -2.52 -6.79
N ASN A 588 17.30 -3.59 -7.18
CA ASN A 588 17.51 -3.97 -8.58
C ASN A 588 16.71 -5.22 -9.00
N ALA A 589 15.65 -5.60 -8.26
CA ALA A 589 14.80 -6.72 -8.64
C ALA A 589 14.11 -6.47 -10.01
N SER A 590 14.15 -7.49 -10.88
CA SER A 590 13.47 -7.50 -12.17
C SER A 590 12.17 -8.29 -12.08
N PHE A 591 11.21 -7.95 -12.94
CA PHE A 591 9.88 -8.54 -12.93
C PHE A 591 9.47 -8.96 -14.35
N ILE A 592 8.64 -9.99 -14.44
CA ILE A 592 7.91 -10.38 -15.65
C ILE A 592 6.43 -10.34 -15.27
N TYR A 593 5.58 -9.70 -16.06
CA TYR A 593 4.15 -9.68 -15.79
C TYR A 593 3.32 -9.91 -17.05
N PHE A 594 2.05 -10.25 -16.85
CA PHE A 594 1.04 -10.27 -17.89
C PHE A 594 -0.32 -9.88 -17.30
N LEU A 595 -1.19 -9.32 -18.13
CA LEU A 595 -2.53 -8.87 -17.74
C LEU A 595 -3.55 -9.98 -17.92
N VAL A 596 -4.54 -10.04 -17.02
CA VAL A 596 -5.61 -11.04 -17.05
C VAL A 596 -6.97 -10.40 -16.77
N PRO A 597 -8.06 -10.93 -17.37
CA PRO A 597 -9.42 -10.43 -17.11
C PRO A 597 -9.91 -10.87 -15.73
N GLY A 598 -9.62 -10.04 -14.72
CA GLY A 598 -10.19 -10.13 -13.38
C GLY A 598 -9.39 -10.98 -12.39
N LYS A 599 -9.59 -10.66 -11.10
CA LYS A 599 -8.81 -11.16 -9.96
C LYS A 599 -8.94 -12.66 -9.71
N SER A 600 -10.12 -13.23 -9.98
CA SER A 600 -10.32 -14.68 -9.81
C SER A 600 -9.44 -15.51 -10.76
N LEU A 601 -9.24 -15.04 -12.00
CA LEU A 601 -8.36 -15.70 -12.96
C LEU A 601 -6.89 -15.45 -12.62
N ALA A 602 -6.55 -14.26 -12.13
CA ALA A 602 -5.20 -13.97 -11.63
C ALA A 602 -4.80 -14.97 -10.52
N CYS A 603 -5.71 -15.26 -9.58
CA CYS A 603 -5.39 -16.07 -8.39
C CYS A 603 -5.20 -17.54 -8.77
N GLN A 604 -6.00 -18.02 -9.73
CA GLN A 604 -5.84 -19.34 -10.32
C GLN A 604 -4.50 -19.48 -11.06
N LEU A 605 -4.08 -18.45 -11.81
CA LEU A 605 -2.83 -18.47 -12.57
C LEU A 605 -1.60 -18.29 -11.68
N GLU A 606 -1.68 -17.49 -10.61
CA GLU A 606 -0.66 -17.40 -9.56
C GLU A 606 -0.44 -18.77 -8.93
N THR A 607 -1.51 -19.39 -8.42
CA THR A 607 -1.46 -20.72 -7.80
C THR A 607 -0.87 -21.75 -8.75
N LEU A 608 -1.23 -21.69 -10.04
CA LEU A 608 -0.73 -22.60 -11.04
C LEU A 608 0.77 -22.39 -11.32
N LEU A 609 1.22 -21.14 -11.43
CA LEU A 609 2.63 -20.81 -11.65
C LEU A 609 3.50 -21.20 -10.45
N VAL A 610 3.04 -20.98 -9.22
CA VAL A 610 3.74 -21.41 -7.99
C VAL A 610 3.98 -22.92 -8.00
N ASN A 611 3.01 -23.70 -8.48
CA ASN A 611 3.09 -25.16 -8.50
C ASN A 611 3.83 -25.73 -9.72
N GLN A 612 3.81 -25.05 -10.87
CA GLN A 612 4.37 -25.60 -12.12
C GLN A 612 5.75 -25.06 -12.48
N LEU A 613 6.11 -23.84 -12.08
CA LEU A 613 7.44 -23.29 -12.37
C LEU A 613 8.59 -24.12 -11.79
N PRO A 614 8.52 -24.67 -10.56
CA PRO A 614 9.57 -25.54 -10.02
C PRO A 614 9.81 -26.83 -10.82
N ASN A 615 8.89 -27.21 -11.70
CA ASN A 615 9.00 -28.42 -12.53
C ASN A 615 9.57 -28.13 -13.94
N GLN A 616 9.91 -26.87 -14.25
CA GLN A 616 10.34 -26.42 -15.58
C GLN A 616 11.87 -26.20 -15.70
N GLY A 617 12.65 -26.66 -14.72
CA GLY A 617 14.10 -26.45 -14.62
C GLY A 617 14.43 -25.64 -13.37
#